data_AF-A0A7W9EZ45-F1
#
_entry.id   AF-A0A7W9EZ45-F1
#
_cell.length_a   1.000
_cell.length_b   1.000
_cell.length_c   1.000
_cell.angle_alpha   90.00
_cell.angle_beta   90.00
_cell.angle_gamma   90.00
#
_symmetry.space_group_name_H-M   'P 1'
#
loop_
_entity.id
_entity.type
_entity.pdbx_description
1 polymer ?
#
loop_
_entity_poly.entity_id
_entity_poly.type
_entity_poly.pdbx_seq_one_letter_code
_entity_poly.pdbx_strand_id
1 'polypeptide(L)'
;MATNNGMWGDNTGVGMSAADQQSAGIPCFTPGAMIATPLGERAIETLQVGDQVMTRDHGLQDIRWVGQRAVAARDKLAPILIQPGVVTGQEMPLLVSPQHRMLFTGYRAELLFGESEVLIAAKHLLDGRDVIRQDGGQVTYIHVLFDSHEVIYANGAATESFHPGDEGIAGIDDAARAELFTIFPELRADISRYGQTARRCLRKHEAVMVRM
;
A
#
# COMPACT_ATOMS: atom_id res chain seq x y z
N MET A 1 25.49 19.20 50.24
CA MET A 1 25.71 17.74 50.07
C MET A 1 24.32 17.15 49.85
N ALA A 2 23.90 16.95 48.60
CA ALA A 2 23.92 15.67 47.87
C ALA A 2 22.94 14.65 48.48
N THR A 3 22.06 13.90 47.79
CA THR A 3 21.66 13.74 46.38
C THR A 3 20.47 12.76 46.39
N ASN A 4 19.47 13.01 45.55
CA ASN A 4 18.86 12.08 44.58
C ASN A 4 18.34 10.66 44.97
N ASN A 5 17.05 10.40 44.72
CA ASN A 5 16.50 9.33 43.84
C ASN A 5 14.97 9.30 44.07
N GLY A 6 14.11 9.65 43.12
CA GLY A 6 14.10 9.16 41.74
C GLY A 6 13.31 7.86 41.67
N MET A 7 12.01 7.91 42.04
CA MET A 7 11.09 6.78 41.89
C MET A 7 10.76 6.61 40.41
N TRP A 8 10.81 5.35 40.00
CA TRP A 8 10.92 4.86 38.65
C TRP A 8 9.75 5.26 37.76
N GLY A 9 10.08 5.62 36.52
CA GLY A 9 9.11 5.86 35.46
C GLY A 9 8.46 4.57 34.98
N ASP A 10 7.17 4.70 34.71
CA ASP A 10 6.33 3.68 34.09
C ASP A 10 6.84 3.39 32.67
N ASN A 11 7.60 2.31 32.53
CA ASN A 11 7.98 1.78 31.23
C ASN A 11 6.81 0.98 30.65
N THR A 12 5.79 1.67 30.14
CA THR A 12 4.76 1.05 29.27
C THR A 12 5.27 0.98 27.84
N GLY A 13 6.42 0.33 27.65
CA GLY A 13 6.86 -0.16 26.36
C GLY A 13 5.96 -1.32 25.94
N VAL A 14 4.83 -1.02 25.30
CA VAL A 14 4.06 -2.02 24.54
C VAL A 14 4.97 -2.49 23.42
N GLY A 15 5.69 -3.59 23.65
CA GLY A 15 6.52 -4.23 22.64
C GLY A 15 5.66 -4.64 21.46
N MET A 16 6.04 -4.22 20.25
CA MET A 16 5.44 -4.70 19.01
C MET A 16 5.59 -6.21 18.94
N SER A 17 4.48 -6.93 18.68
CA SER A 17 4.53 -8.37 18.50
C SER A 17 5.31 -8.72 17.21
N ALA A 18 5.82 -9.95 17.11
CA ALA A 18 6.48 -10.42 15.89
C ALA A 18 5.56 -10.33 14.66
N ALA A 19 4.25 -10.49 14.85
CA ALA A 19 3.22 -10.29 13.82
C ALA A 19 3.10 -8.81 13.39
N ASP A 20 3.26 -7.85 14.31
CA ASP A 20 3.28 -6.42 13.98
C ASP A 20 4.51 -6.06 13.13
N GLN A 21 5.67 -6.65 13.43
CA GLN A 21 6.91 -6.42 12.69
C GLN A 21 6.89 -7.02 11.27
N GLN A 22 6.21 -8.16 11.07
CA GLN A 22 6.10 -8.84 9.78
C GLN A 22 5.14 -8.15 8.80
N SER A 23 4.31 -7.24 9.32
CA SER A 23 3.26 -6.60 8.54
C SER A 23 3.62 -5.28 7.85
N ALA A 24 4.84 -4.78 8.07
CA ALA A 24 5.34 -3.52 7.54
C ALA A 24 5.56 -3.47 6.01
N GLY A 25 5.20 -4.55 5.31
CA GLY A 25 5.53 -4.78 3.91
C GLY A 25 4.41 -4.56 2.89
N ILE A 26 3.14 -4.46 3.32
CA ILE A 26 2.04 -4.64 2.38
C ILE A 26 1.52 -3.32 1.80
N PRO A 27 1.24 -3.25 0.48
CA PRO A 27 0.44 -2.19 -0.12
C PRO A 27 -1.01 -2.17 0.42
N CYS A 28 -1.41 -1.06 1.03
CA CYS A 28 -2.78 -0.87 1.49
C CYS A 28 -3.22 0.60 1.42
N PHE A 29 -4.52 0.78 1.26
CA PHE A 29 -5.22 2.06 1.38
C PHE A 29 -5.62 2.30 2.84
N THR A 30 -5.95 3.55 3.18
CA THR A 30 -6.65 3.88 4.42
C THR A 30 -8.09 4.32 4.11
N PRO A 31 -9.02 4.25 5.09
CA PRO A 31 -10.36 4.81 4.93
C PRO A 31 -10.36 6.22 4.35
N GLY A 32 -11.34 6.51 3.50
CA GLY A 32 -11.47 7.78 2.78
C GLY A 32 -10.71 7.86 1.45
N ALA A 33 -9.92 6.84 1.08
CA ALA A 33 -9.41 6.74 -0.29
C ALA A 33 -10.58 6.47 -1.26
N MET A 34 -10.73 7.31 -2.27
CA MET A 34 -11.80 7.29 -3.26
C MET A 34 -11.34 6.54 -4.50
N ILE A 35 -11.90 5.35 -4.72
CA ILE A 35 -11.53 4.45 -5.81
C ILE A 35 -12.46 4.66 -7.00
N ALA A 36 -11.89 4.78 -8.20
CA ALA A 36 -12.67 4.92 -9.43
C ALA A 36 -13.47 3.65 -9.74
N THR A 37 -14.79 3.78 -9.86
CA THR A 37 -15.72 2.71 -10.25
C THR A 37 -16.55 3.16 -11.46
N PRO A 38 -17.28 2.24 -12.13
CA PRO A 38 -18.12 2.58 -13.29
C PRO A 38 -19.16 3.67 -13.01
N LEU A 39 -19.58 3.83 -11.75
CA LEU A 39 -20.63 4.75 -11.32
C LEU A 39 -20.07 5.99 -10.61
N GLY A 40 -18.78 6.26 -10.75
CA GLY A 40 -18.06 7.32 -10.05
C GLY A 40 -17.15 6.80 -8.95
N GLU A 41 -16.50 7.71 -8.22
CA GLU A 41 -15.59 7.30 -7.15
C GLU A 41 -16.35 6.82 -5.90
N ARG A 42 -15.87 5.74 -5.29
CA ARG A 42 -16.41 5.18 -4.04
C ARG A 42 -15.31 5.07 -3.00
N ALA A 43 -15.63 5.34 -1.74
CA ALA A 43 -14.68 5.17 -0.64
C ALA A 43 -14.29 3.68 -0.51
N ILE A 44 -13.00 3.40 -0.34
CA ILE A 44 -12.42 2.06 -0.31
C ILE A 44 -13.09 1.16 0.74
N GLU A 45 -13.45 1.71 1.90
CA GLU A 45 -14.12 0.99 2.99
C GLU A 45 -15.55 0.56 2.67
N THR A 46 -16.13 1.07 1.57
CA THR A 46 -17.48 0.70 1.10
C THR A 46 -17.44 -0.35 -0.01
N LEU A 47 -16.26 -0.69 -0.53
CA LEU A 47 -16.12 -1.67 -1.60
C LEU A 47 -16.19 -3.10 -1.04
N GLN A 48 -16.79 -4.00 -1.81
CA GLN A 48 -17.01 -5.39 -1.44
C GLN A 48 -16.54 -6.31 -2.57
N VAL A 49 -16.34 -7.59 -2.23
CA VAL A 49 -16.07 -8.63 -3.23
C VAL A 49 -17.20 -8.65 -4.28
N GLY A 50 -16.82 -8.65 -5.55
CA GLY A 50 -17.74 -8.56 -6.69
C GLY A 50 -18.06 -7.14 -7.15
N ASP A 51 -17.68 -6.09 -6.42
CA ASP A 51 -17.73 -4.72 -6.94
C ASP A 51 -16.73 -4.56 -8.10
N GLN A 52 -17.13 -3.76 -9.10
CA GLN A 52 -16.30 -3.45 -10.26
C GLN A 52 -15.47 -2.18 -10.04
N VAL A 53 -14.17 -2.28 -10.30
CA VAL A 53 -13.22 -1.16 -10.23
C VAL A 53 -12.65 -0.87 -11.60
N MET A 54 -12.45 0.41 -11.91
CA MET A 54 -11.76 0.82 -13.12
C MET A 54 -10.25 0.55 -12.99
N THR A 55 -9.72 -0.28 -13.89
CA THR A 55 -8.29 -0.58 -13.99
C THR A 55 -7.70 -0.01 -15.27
N ARG A 56 -6.39 0.19 -15.26
CA ARG A 56 -5.65 0.80 -16.38
C ARG A 56 -5.58 -0.10 -17.60
N ASP A 57 -5.37 -1.40 -17.39
CA ASP A 57 -4.97 -2.33 -18.45
C ASP A 57 -6.12 -3.23 -18.90
N HIS A 58 -7.00 -3.62 -17.97
CA HIS A 58 -8.02 -4.65 -18.18
C HIS A 58 -9.45 -4.12 -18.06
N GLY A 59 -9.64 -2.79 -18.11
CA GLY A 59 -10.97 -2.18 -18.03
C GLY A 59 -11.61 -2.37 -16.66
N LEU A 60 -12.86 -2.84 -16.61
CA LEU A 60 -13.55 -3.07 -15.34
C LEU A 60 -13.21 -4.46 -14.81
N GLN A 61 -12.69 -4.54 -13.60
CA GLN A 61 -12.34 -5.80 -12.94
C GLN A 61 -13.11 -5.98 -11.63
N ASP A 62 -13.54 -7.20 -11.37
CA ASP A 62 -14.25 -7.56 -10.14
C ASP A 62 -13.26 -7.73 -8.99
N ILE A 63 -13.53 -7.11 -7.85
CA ILE A 63 -12.76 -7.37 -6.64
C ILE A 63 -12.97 -8.83 -6.23
N ARG A 64 -11.89 -9.59 -6.10
CA ARG A 64 -11.91 -10.99 -5.66
C ARG A 64 -11.76 -11.16 -4.17
N TRP A 65 -11.08 -10.23 -3.51
CA TRP A 65 -10.91 -10.24 -2.07
C TRP A 65 -10.71 -8.83 -1.52
N VAL A 66 -11.28 -8.58 -0.35
CA VAL A 66 -11.08 -7.38 0.46
C VAL A 66 -10.57 -7.78 1.82
N GLY A 67 -9.35 -7.36 2.16
CA GLY A 67 -8.80 -7.56 3.50
C GLY A 67 -8.69 -6.25 4.25
N GLN A 68 -8.85 -6.28 5.57
CA GLN A 68 -8.58 -5.10 6.38
C GLN A 68 -7.94 -5.44 7.72
N ARG A 69 -7.11 -4.53 8.22
CA ARG A 69 -6.46 -4.68 9.53
C ARG A 69 -6.15 -3.33 10.15
N ALA A 70 -6.42 -3.19 11.44
CA ALA A 70 -6.06 -2.01 12.21
C ALA A 70 -4.71 -2.23 12.91
N VAL A 71 -3.82 -1.23 12.83
CA VAL A 71 -2.49 -1.26 13.47
C VAL A 71 -2.16 0.08 14.11
N ALA A 72 -1.23 0.08 15.06
CA ALA A 72 -0.65 1.32 15.56
C ALA A 72 0.14 2.01 14.44
N ALA A 73 -0.17 3.28 14.15
CA ALA A 73 0.50 4.07 13.13
C ALA A 73 1.85 4.56 13.66
N ARG A 74 2.84 3.68 13.72
CA ARG A 74 4.19 3.98 14.24
C ARG A 74 5.27 3.38 13.36
N ASP A 75 6.38 4.11 13.23
CA ASP A 75 7.59 3.65 12.55
C ASP A 75 7.26 3.12 11.14
N LYS A 76 7.58 1.85 10.85
CA LYS A 76 7.36 1.22 9.55
C LYS A 76 5.89 0.97 9.21
N LEU A 77 4.99 1.14 10.16
CA LEU A 77 3.53 1.02 9.99
C LEU A 77 2.82 2.38 9.98
N ALA A 78 3.55 3.48 10.15
CA ALA A 78 2.97 4.81 10.02
C ALA A 78 2.65 5.09 8.54
N PRO A 79 1.42 5.50 8.20
CA PRO A 79 1.03 5.77 6.83
C PRO A 79 1.79 6.97 6.25
N ILE A 80 1.78 7.05 4.93
CA ILE A 80 2.39 8.12 4.16
C ILE A 80 1.29 8.91 3.48
N LEU A 81 1.23 10.19 3.80
CA LEU A 81 0.38 11.15 3.14
C LEU A 81 1.10 11.66 1.89
N ILE A 82 0.42 11.54 0.75
CA ILE A 82 0.86 12.06 -0.54
C ILE A 82 -0.08 13.19 -0.92
N GLN A 83 0.43 14.41 -1.03
CA GLN A 83 -0.36 15.59 -1.43
C GLN A 83 -0.72 15.56 -2.92
N PRO A 84 -1.81 16.24 -3.33
CA PRO A 84 -2.19 16.38 -4.75
C PRO A 84 -1.04 16.87 -5.63
N GLY A 85 -0.98 16.35 -6.85
CA GLY A 85 0.05 16.73 -7.84
C GLY A 85 1.41 16.02 -7.70
N VAL A 86 1.65 15.25 -6.65
CA VAL A 86 2.86 14.41 -6.54
C VAL A 86 2.83 13.27 -7.56
N VAL A 87 1.66 12.64 -7.71
CA VAL A 87 1.40 11.60 -8.71
C VAL A 87 0.52 12.20 -9.81
N THR A 88 0.82 11.90 -11.07
CA THR A 88 0.05 12.42 -12.21
C THR A 88 -1.43 12.03 -12.09
N GLY A 89 -2.32 13.01 -12.24
CA GLY A 89 -3.77 12.82 -12.14
C GLY A 89 -4.30 12.83 -10.70
N GLN A 90 -3.45 12.88 -9.67
CA GLN A 90 -3.90 12.94 -8.29
C GLN A 90 -4.58 14.26 -7.97
N GLU A 91 -5.85 14.21 -7.58
CA GLU A 91 -6.68 15.39 -7.32
C GLU A 91 -6.83 15.68 -5.82
N MET A 92 -6.76 14.65 -4.97
CA MET A 92 -6.95 14.77 -3.53
C MET A 92 -5.78 14.13 -2.75
N PRO A 93 -5.50 14.57 -1.51
CA PRO A 93 -4.50 13.93 -0.67
C PRO A 93 -4.83 12.46 -0.50
N LEU A 94 -3.82 11.59 -0.60
CA LEU A 94 -3.98 10.15 -0.49
C LEU A 94 -3.09 9.62 0.63
N LEU A 95 -3.70 8.91 1.57
CA LEU A 95 -3.01 8.30 2.70
C LEU A 95 -2.92 6.78 2.46
N VAL A 96 -1.69 6.25 2.44
CA VAL A 96 -1.42 4.85 2.09
C VAL A 96 -0.37 4.24 2.99
N SER A 97 -0.24 2.92 2.97
CA SER A 97 0.86 2.24 3.65
C SER A 97 2.21 2.59 3.03
N PRO A 98 3.33 2.49 3.79
CA PRO A 98 4.65 2.85 3.27
C PRO A 98 5.10 2.11 2.01
N GLN A 99 4.62 0.88 1.81
CA GLN A 99 4.97 0.04 0.66
C GLN A 99 4.02 0.15 -0.52
N HIS A 100 2.92 0.89 -0.37
CA HIS A 100 1.98 1.11 -1.45
C HIS A 100 2.66 1.83 -2.62
N ARG A 101 2.62 1.24 -3.81
CA ARG A 101 3.32 1.75 -4.99
C ARG A 101 2.41 2.56 -5.88
N MET A 102 2.85 3.79 -6.14
CA MET A 102 2.21 4.72 -7.05
C MET A 102 2.81 4.57 -8.45
N LEU A 103 1.98 4.74 -9.48
CA LEU A 103 2.43 4.70 -10.87
C LEU A 103 3.12 6.02 -11.25
N PHE A 104 4.33 5.93 -11.78
CA PHE A 104 5.05 7.03 -12.39
C PHE A 104 5.24 6.76 -13.87
N THR A 105 5.05 7.79 -14.68
CA THR A 105 5.21 7.73 -16.14
C THR A 105 6.18 8.80 -16.61
N GLY A 106 6.74 8.62 -17.80
CA GLY A 106 7.51 9.66 -18.48
C GLY A 106 8.87 9.20 -19.00
N TYR A 107 9.52 10.07 -19.77
CA TYR A 107 10.71 9.74 -20.56
C TYR A 107 11.88 9.18 -19.72
N ARG A 108 11.98 9.57 -18.44
CA ARG A 108 13.03 9.05 -17.55
C ARG A 108 12.88 7.57 -17.23
N ALA A 109 11.63 7.10 -17.07
CA ALA A 109 11.38 5.68 -16.86
C ALA A 109 11.90 4.88 -18.07
N GLU A 110 11.63 5.38 -19.28
CA GLU A 110 12.06 4.75 -20.53
C GLU A 110 13.59 4.79 -20.69
N LEU A 111 14.21 5.95 -20.52
CA LEU A 111 15.66 6.11 -20.67
C LEU A 111 16.47 5.29 -19.65
N LEU A 112 16.00 5.19 -18.40
CA LEU A 112 16.76 4.57 -17.32
C LEU A 112 16.45 3.08 -17.14
N PHE A 113 15.22 2.65 -17.48
CA PHE A 113 14.74 1.31 -17.17
C PHE A 113 14.16 0.56 -18.36
N GLY A 114 13.99 1.21 -19.52
CA GLY A 114 13.37 0.62 -20.71
C GLY A 114 11.85 0.49 -20.59
N GLU A 115 11.23 1.15 -19.61
CA GLU A 115 9.80 1.04 -19.30
C GLU A 115 9.13 2.40 -19.38
N SER A 116 7.99 2.52 -20.06
CA SER A 116 7.24 3.80 -20.10
C SER A 116 6.57 4.13 -18.76
N GLU A 117 6.34 3.11 -17.94
CA GLU A 117 5.64 3.20 -16.66
C GLU A 117 6.32 2.32 -15.60
N VAL A 118 6.45 2.86 -14.39
CA VAL A 118 7.09 2.19 -13.27
C VAL A 118 6.32 2.42 -11.99
N LEU A 119 6.46 1.51 -11.04
CA LEU A 119 5.84 1.58 -9.72
C LEU A 119 6.87 2.01 -8.66
N ILE A 120 6.53 3.03 -7.88
CA ILE A 120 7.40 3.56 -6.81
C ILE A 120 6.66 3.52 -5.48
N ALA A 121 7.24 2.83 -4.49
CA ALA A 121 6.68 2.77 -3.14
C ALA A 121 6.62 4.15 -2.49
N ALA A 122 5.53 4.46 -1.79
CA ALA A 122 5.29 5.73 -1.12
C ALA A 122 6.46 6.15 -0.20
N LYS A 123 7.10 5.20 0.50
CA LYS A 123 8.26 5.49 1.37
C LYS A 123 9.50 5.96 0.62
N HIS A 124 9.61 5.66 -0.68
CA HIS A 124 10.68 6.17 -1.52
C HIS A 124 10.37 7.58 -2.04
N LEU A 125 9.14 8.06 -1.86
CA LEU A 125 8.71 9.40 -2.27
C LEU A 125 8.89 10.47 -1.18
N LEU A 126 9.07 10.07 0.08
CA LEU A 126 9.23 10.98 1.23
C LEU A 126 10.21 12.12 0.96
N ASP A 127 9.73 13.35 1.11
CA ASP A 127 10.49 14.58 0.96
C ASP A 127 10.31 15.57 2.14
N GLY A 128 9.40 15.25 3.07
CA GLY A 128 9.13 16.09 4.23
C GLY A 128 8.28 17.33 3.94
N ARG A 129 7.71 17.44 2.74
CA ARG A 129 6.86 18.56 2.32
C ARG A 129 5.54 18.06 1.73
N ASP A 130 5.60 17.52 0.52
CA ASP A 130 4.44 17.05 -0.24
C ASP A 130 4.19 15.56 0.00
N VAL A 131 5.23 14.83 0.43
CA VAL A 131 5.13 13.45 0.86
C VAL A 131 5.70 13.29 2.26
N ILE A 132 4.82 13.03 3.22
CA ILE A 132 5.15 13.00 4.65
C ILE A 132 4.65 11.72 5.33
N ARG A 133 5.40 11.25 6.33
CA ARG A 133 4.96 10.18 7.23
C ARG A 133 4.04 10.76 8.30
N GLN A 134 2.94 10.07 8.61
CA GLN A 134 2.02 10.44 9.68
C GLN A 134 2.08 9.42 10.81
N ASP A 135 2.91 9.71 11.81
CA ASP A 135 2.99 8.92 13.04
C ASP A 135 1.90 9.33 14.04
N GLY A 136 1.40 8.36 14.81
CA GLY A 136 0.48 8.56 15.92
C GLY A 136 -0.90 7.93 15.71
N GLY A 137 -1.50 7.47 16.81
CA GLY A 137 -2.83 6.86 16.80
C GLY A 137 -2.87 5.45 16.20
N GLN A 138 -4.02 5.12 15.62
CA GLN A 138 -4.29 3.85 14.96
C GLN A 138 -4.70 4.12 13.51
N VAL A 139 -4.25 3.27 12.59
CA VAL A 139 -4.63 3.31 11.18
C VAL A 139 -5.25 1.97 10.79
N THR A 140 -6.34 2.03 10.02
CA THR A 140 -6.91 0.85 9.36
C THR A 140 -6.36 0.79 7.95
N TYR A 141 -5.80 -0.35 7.59
CA TYR A 141 -5.31 -0.66 6.27
C TYR A 141 -6.28 -1.58 5.54
N ILE A 142 -6.62 -1.25 4.29
CA ILE A 142 -7.55 -1.98 3.44
C ILE A 142 -6.85 -2.41 2.16
N HIS A 143 -7.04 -3.67 1.79
CA HIS A 143 -6.45 -4.34 0.62
C HIS A 143 -7.56 -4.75 -0.33
N VAL A 144 -7.33 -4.57 -1.62
CA VAL A 144 -8.19 -5.10 -2.68
C VAL A 144 -7.35 -5.93 -3.64
N LEU A 145 -7.83 -7.14 -3.94
CA LEU A 145 -7.18 -8.10 -4.80
C LEU A 145 -8.10 -8.45 -5.97
N PHE A 146 -7.51 -8.60 -7.16
CA PHE A 146 -8.20 -9.00 -8.39
C PHE A 146 -7.64 -10.34 -8.88
N ASP A 147 -8.10 -10.82 -10.04
CA ASP A 147 -7.55 -12.03 -10.68
C ASP A 147 -6.09 -11.87 -11.12
N SER A 148 -5.63 -10.63 -11.26
CA SER A 148 -4.25 -10.27 -11.60
C SER A 148 -3.88 -8.99 -10.87
N HIS A 149 -2.58 -8.69 -10.80
CA HIS A 149 -2.16 -7.42 -10.23
C HIS A 149 -2.62 -6.28 -11.14
N GLU A 150 -3.42 -5.36 -10.61
CA GLU A 150 -4.00 -4.26 -11.38
C GLU A 150 -3.37 -2.93 -11.00
N VAL A 151 -3.36 -2.00 -11.96
CA VAL A 151 -3.22 -0.58 -11.67
C VAL A 151 -4.62 0.01 -11.65
N ILE A 152 -5.00 0.57 -10.50
CA ILE A 152 -6.31 1.20 -10.27
C ILE A 152 -6.13 2.69 -9.99
N TYR A 153 -7.23 3.43 -9.89
CA TYR A 153 -7.23 4.86 -9.61
C TYR A 153 -7.80 5.14 -8.23
N ALA A 154 -7.01 5.82 -7.39
CA ALA A 154 -7.39 6.27 -6.05
C ALA A 154 -7.15 7.77 -5.93
N ASN A 155 -8.18 8.56 -5.62
CA ASN A 155 -8.13 10.02 -5.56
C ASN A 155 -7.55 10.63 -6.87
N GLY A 156 -7.90 10.05 -8.01
CA GLY A 156 -7.33 10.35 -9.33
C GLY A 156 -5.92 9.79 -9.61
N ALA A 157 -5.18 9.36 -8.59
CA ALA A 157 -3.83 8.83 -8.76
C ALA A 157 -3.84 7.36 -9.23
N ALA A 158 -3.06 7.04 -10.26
CA ALA A 158 -2.82 5.66 -10.65
C ALA A 158 -1.90 4.95 -9.63
N THR A 159 -2.32 3.79 -9.14
CA THR A 159 -1.66 3.07 -8.05
C THR A 159 -1.91 1.56 -8.14
N GLU A 160 -1.12 0.77 -7.43
CA GLU A 160 -1.28 -0.69 -7.44
C GLU A 160 -2.49 -1.21 -6.64
N SER A 161 -3.03 -2.36 -7.05
CA SER A 161 -3.83 -3.24 -6.19
C SER A 161 -2.91 -4.06 -5.26
N PHE A 162 -3.49 -4.85 -4.35
CA PHE A 162 -2.70 -5.78 -3.56
C PHE A 162 -2.06 -6.85 -4.48
N HIS A 163 -0.78 -7.16 -4.24
CA HIS A 163 -0.10 -8.33 -4.79
C HIS A 163 0.24 -9.30 -3.64
N PRO A 164 -0.24 -10.55 -3.67
CA PRO A 164 -0.04 -11.52 -2.61
C PRO A 164 1.36 -12.16 -2.68
N GLY A 165 2.39 -11.46 -3.16
CA GLY A 165 3.77 -11.99 -3.20
C GLY A 165 4.29 -12.32 -1.79
N ASP A 166 5.51 -12.84 -1.67
CA ASP A 166 6.06 -13.28 -0.36
C ASP A 166 5.91 -12.23 0.76
N GLU A 167 6.19 -10.95 0.46
CA GLU A 167 6.00 -9.83 1.40
C GLU A 167 4.53 -9.50 1.68
N GLY A 168 3.64 -9.73 0.71
CA GLY A 168 2.21 -9.49 0.80
C GLY A 168 1.51 -10.49 1.72
N ILE A 169 1.82 -11.78 1.58
CA ILE A 169 1.23 -12.86 2.41
C ILE A 169 1.76 -12.85 3.84
N ALA A 170 3.03 -12.51 4.04
CA ALA A 170 3.63 -12.46 5.37
C ALA A 170 3.02 -11.37 6.26
N GLY A 171 2.44 -10.32 5.67
CA GLY A 171 1.93 -9.20 6.45
C GLY A 171 0.43 -9.24 6.78
N ILE A 172 -0.33 -10.16 6.19
CA ILE A 172 -1.75 -10.37 6.53
C ILE A 172 -1.82 -11.41 7.65
N ASP A 173 -2.79 -11.22 8.56
CA ASP A 173 -2.96 -12.13 9.68
C ASP A 173 -3.38 -13.54 9.23
N ASP A 174 -3.27 -14.52 10.13
CA ASP A 174 -3.52 -15.93 9.79
C ASP A 174 -4.96 -16.17 9.28
N ALA A 175 -5.95 -15.41 9.76
CA ALA A 175 -7.34 -15.55 9.34
C ALA A 175 -7.54 -15.00 7.92
N ALA A 176 -7.04 -13.79 7.65
CA ALA A 176 -7.02 -13.18 6.32
C ALA A 176 -6.25 -14.03 5.31
N ARG A 177 -5.13 -14.64 5.73
CA ARG A 177 -4.35 -15.56 4.89
C ARG A 177 -5.12 -16.83 4.57
N ALA A 178 -5.82 -17.40 5.54
CA ALA A 178 -6.64 -18.60 5.33
C ALA A 178 -7.83 -18.33 4.39
N GLU A 179 -8.45 -17.16 4.50
CA GLU A 179 -9.49 -16.70 3.57
C GLU A 179 -8.91 -16.54 2.16
N LEU A 180 -7.77 -15.84 2.02
CA LEU A 180 -7.09 -15.68 0.74
C LEU A 180 -6.79 -17.03 0.07
N PHE A 181 -6.27 -18.00 0.83
CA PHE A 181 -6.01 -19.36 0.34
C PHE A 181 -7.28 -20.19 0.09
N THR A 182 -8.44 -19.76 0.57
CA THR A 182 -9.72 -20.37 0.21
C THR A 182 -10.19 -19.87 -1.15
N ILE A 183 -9.98 -18.58 -1.44
CA ILE A 183 -10.36 -17.93 -2.69
C ILE A 183 -9.38 -18.29 -3.82
N PHE A 184 -8.08 -18.33 -3.51
CA PHE A 184 -7.00 -18.70 -4.44
C PHE A 184 -6.18 -19.88 -3.87
N PRO A 185 -6.70 -21.13 -3.94
CA PRO A 185 -6.05 -22.31 -3.36
C PRO A 185 -4.63 -22.56 -3.84
N GLU A 186 -4.34 -22.18 -5.09
CA GLU A 186 -3.04 -22.32 -5.72
C GLU A 186 -1.94 -21.50 -5.03
N LEU A 187 -2.27 -20.37 -4.39
CA LEU A 187 -1.30 -19.54 -3.67
C LEU A 187 -0.77 -20.23 -2.41
N ARG A 188 -1.49 -21.23 -1.89
CA ARG A 188 -1.03 -22.04 -0.75
C ARG A 188 0.15 -22.94 -1.12
N ALA A 189 0.18 -23.39 -2.37
CA ALA A 189 1.24 -24.26 -2.87
C ALA A 189 2.40 -23.46 -3.47
N ASP A 190 2.08 -22.38 -4.18
CA ASP A 190 3.05 -21.55 -4.88
C ASP A 190 2.49 -20.14 -5.09
N ILE A 191 3.02 -19.18 -4.33
CA ILE A 191 2.63 -17.78 -4.37
C ILE A 191 2.90 -17.14 -5.74
N SER A 192 3.90 -17.64 -6.48
CA SER A 192 4.26 -17.10 -7.79
C SER A 192 3.18 -17.31 -8.86
N ARG A 193 2.21 -18.20 -8.60
CA ARG A 193 1.08 -18.47 -9.49
C ARG A 193 0.12 -17.29 -9.65
N TYR A 194 0.14 -16.32 -8.73
CA TYR A 194 -0.61 -15.07 -8.91
C TYR A 194 -0.14 -14.27 -10.12
N GLY A 195 1.12 -14.47 -10.54
CA GLY A 195 1.74 -13.73 -11.62
C GLY A 195 2.70 -12.65 -11.12
N GLN A 196 3.08 -11.77 -12.05
CA GLN A 196 4.00 -10.67 -11.80
C GLN A 196 3.23 -9.39 -11.48
N THR A 197 3.91 -8.42 -10.89
CA THR A 197 3.38 -7.07 -10.75
C THR A 197 3.13 -6.45 -12.12
N ALA A 198 1.99 -5.77 -12.28
CA ALA A 198 1.56 -5.05 -13.49
C ALA A 198 2.65 -4.20 -14.17
N ARG A 199 3.56 -3.63 -13.38
CA ARG A 199 4.71 -2.84 -13.86
C ARG A 199 5.97 -3.14 -13.04
N ARG A 200 7.12 -2.76 -13.59
CA ARG A 200 8.40 -2.81 -12.90
C ARG A 200 8.36 -1.96 -11.63
N CYS A 201 8.74 -2.56 -10.51
CA CYS A 201 8.78 -1.89 -9.21
C CYS A 201 10.19 -1.42 -8.88
N LEU A 202 10.35 -0.11 -8.70
CA LEU A 202 11.65 0.49 -8.46
C LEU A 202 12.11 0.39 -7.00
N ARG A 203 13.40 0.08 -6.83
CA ARG A 203 14.10 0.18 -5.56
C ARG A 203 14.29 1.64 -5.17
N LYS A 204 14.62 1.90 -3.90
CA LYS A 204 14.81 3.26 -3.37
C LYS A 204 15.78 4.11 -4.22
N HIS A 205 16.92 3.56 -4.60
CA HIS A 205 17.92 4.29 -5.39
C HIS A 205 17.47 4.52 -6.85
N GLU A 206 16.71 3.60 -7.43
CA GLU A 206 16.12 3.75 -8.77
C GLU A 206 15.05 4.84 -8.78
N ALA A 207 14.19 4.88 -7.75
CA ALA A 207 13.13 5.86 -7.61
C ALA A 207 13.66 7.31 -7.58
N VAL A 208 14.83 7.53 -6.97
CA VAL A 208 15.48 8.85 -6.94
C VAL A 208 15.85 9.31 -8.35
N MET A 209 16.31 8.41 -9.24
CA MET A 209 16.73 8.77 -10.58
C MET A 209 15.57 9.22 -11.49
N VAL A 210 14.38 8.66 -11.30
CA VAL A 210 13.17 9.07 -12.06
C VAL A 210 12.66 10.45 -11.64
N ARG A 211 12.89 10.82 -10.37
CA ARG A 211 12.39 12.07 -9.76
C ARG A 211 13.36 13.27 -9.84
N MET A 212 14.58 13.08 -10.35
CA MET A 212 15.53 14.19 -10.60
C MET A 212 14.97 15.18 -11.62
#